data_AF-A0A1T4K0B2-F1
#
_entry.id   AF-A0A1T4K0B2-F1
#
_cell.length_a   1.000
_cell.length_b   1.000
_cell.length_c   1.000
_cell.angle_alpha   90.00
_cell.angle_beta   90.00
_cell.angle_gamma   90.00
#
_symmetry.space_group_name_H-M   'P 1'
#
loop_
_entity.id
_entity.type
_entity.pdbx_description
1 polymer ?
#
loop_
_entity_poly.entity_id
_entity_poly.type
_entity_poly.pdbx_seq_one_letter_code
_entity_poly.pdbx_strand_id
1 'polypeptide(L)'
;MDSGREYPNPFSRCPECGLVTEPRRLDYVAAAHGRIDWGHPVVVTCLACDRPHELTPLDVLELDGFHECDQCGQMTPCPEEAARLHCLRCGALACRPVLHDPVARPETVV
;
A
#
# COMPACT_ATOMS: atom_id res chain seq x y z
N MET A 1 15.67 -2.03 22.21
CA MET A 1 16.09 -2.69 20.96
C MET A 1 14.83 -2.87 20.16
N ASP A 2 14.70 -2.07 19.11
CA ASP A 2 13.53 -1.96 18.24
C ASP A 2 13.32 -3.31 17.55
N SER A 3 12.37 -4.10 18.05
CA SER A 3 11.94 -5.32 17.39
C SER A 3 11.28 -4.88 16.10
N GLY A 4 12.06 -4.85 15.01
CA GLY A 4 11.65 -4.46 13.68
C GLY A 4 10.24 -4.99 13.41
N ARG A 5 9.25 -4.10 13.54
CA ARG A 5 7.88 -4.38 13.14
C ARG A 5 7.97 -4.50 11.63
N GLU A 6 8.13 -5.74 11.18
CA GLU A 6 7.87 -6.14 9.81
C GLU A 6 6.50 -5.55 9.48
N TYR A 7 6.47 -4.60 8.53
CA TYR A 7 5.27 -3.87 8.15
C TYR A 7 4.25 -4.92 7.67
N PRO A 8 3.22 -5.27 8.46
CA PRO A 8 2.45 -6.48 8.20
C PRO A 8 1.47 -6.32 7.03
N ASN A 9 1.38 -5.10 6.50
CA ASN A 9 0.37 -4.71 5.53
C ASN A 9 1.02 -4.59 4.14
N PRO A 10 0.84 -5.59 3.25
CA PRO A 10 1.39 -5.53 1.91
C PRO A 10 0.72 -4.39 1.13
N PHE A 11 1.51 -3.51 0.53
CA PHE A 11 0.97 -2.60 -0.47
C PHE A 11 0.69 -3.36 -1.76
N SER A 12 -0.45 -3.05 -2.38
CA SER A 12 -0.86 -3.63 -3.66
C SER A 12 -1.66 -2.60 -4.45
N ARG A 13 -1.74 -2.81 -5.77
CA ARG A 13 -2.62 -2.02 -6.63
C ARG A 13 -4.01 -2.64 -6.63
N CYS A 14 -5.01 -1.87 -6.20
CA CYS A 14 -6.39 -2.36 -6.21
C CYS A 14 -6.89 -2.52 -7.66
N PRO A 15 -7.42 -3.70 -8.05
CA PRO A 15 -7.93 -3.91 -9.41
C PRO A 15 -9.20 -3.09 -9.70
N GLU A 16 -9.95 -2.70 -8.67
CA GLU A 16 -11.21 -1.97 -8.80
C GLU A 16 -11.03 -0.45 -8.98
N CYS A 17 -10.11 0.16 -8.22
CA CYS A 17 -9.88 1.62 -8.27
C CYS A 17 -8.52 2.03 -8.84
N GLY A 18 -7.62 1.08 -9.11
CA GLY A 18 -6.31 1.31 -9.71
C GLY A 18 -5.27 1.96 -8.77
N LEU A 19 -5.65 2.29 -7.53
CA LEU A 19 -4.77 2.96 -6.57
C LEU A 19 -3.88 1.97 -5.82
N VAL A 20 -2.65 2.39 -5.54
CA VAL A 20 -1.73 1.69 -4.64
C VAL A 20 -2.00 2.12 -3.22
N THR A 21 -2.40 1.19 -2.36
CA THR A 21 -2.66 1.46 -0.95
C THR A 21 -2.19 0.30 -0.09
N GLU A 22 -1.99 0.54 1.19
CA GLU A 22 -2.01 -0.56 2.16
C GLU A 22 -3.46 -1.09 2.31
N PRO A 23 -3.65 -2.31 2.84
CA PRO A 23 -4.97 -2.81 3.20
C PRO A 23 -5.62 -2.00 4.32
N ARG A 24 -6.92 -1.74 4.19
CA ARG A 24 -7.76 -1.42 5.36
C ARG A 24 -7.90 -2.64 6.26
N ARG A 25 -8.04 -3.82 5.65
CA ARG A 25 -8.16 -5.12 6.30
C ARG A 25 -7.40 -6.14 5.48
N LEU A 26 -6.74 -7.06 6.16
CA LEU A 26 -5.99 -8.16 5.59
C LEU A 26 -6.49 -9.44 6.27
N ASP A 27 -7.10 -10.33 5.49
CA ASP A 27 -7.54 -11.66 5.94
C ASP A 27 -6.56 -12.70 5.35
N TYR A 28 -5.88 -13.44 6.22
CA TYR A 28 -4.85 -14.39 5.82
C TYR A 28 -4.67 -15.50 6.86
N VAL A 29 -4.06 -16.60 6.43
CA VAL A 29 -3.55 -17.65 7.33
C VAL A 29 -2.10 -17.33 7.67
N ALA A 30 -1.76 -17.30 8.96
CA ALA A 30 -0.38 -17.13 9.40
C ALA A 30 0.37 -18.47 9.36
N ALA A 31 1.55 -18.50 8.73
CA ALA A 31 2.49 -19.61 8.82
C ALA A 31 3.08 -19.74 10.22
N ALA A 32 3.75 -20.87 10.51
CA ALA A 32 4.35 -21.14 11.83
C ALA A 32 5.37 -20.08 12.29
N HIS A 33 6.00 -19.35 11.36
CA HIS A 33 6.92 -18.24 11.64
C HIS A 33 6.22 -16.88 11.76
N GLY A 34 4.88 -16.83 11.81
CA GLY A 34 4.11 -15.61 12.04
C GLY A 34 3.95 -14.68 10.83
N ARG A 35 4.38 -15.08 9.63
CA ARG A 35 4.15 -14.31 8.39
C ARG A 35 3.00 -14.90 7.59
N ILE A 36 2.59 -14.21 6.53
CA ILE A 36 1.57 -14.67 5.59
C ILE A 36 1.96 -16.03 5.00
N ASP A 37 1.06 -17.01 5.10
CA ASP A 37 1.15 -18.25 4.35
C ASP A 37 0.53 -18.07 2.96
N TRP A 38 1.40 -17.83 1.97
CA TRP A 38 1.01 -17.65 0.58
C TRP A 38 0.51 -18.92 -0.12
N GLY A 39 0.53 -20.08 0.56
CA GLY A 39 -0.16 -21.29 0.10
C GLY A 39 -1.68 -21.24 0.27
N HIS A 40 -2.19 -20.23 1.00
CA HIS A 40 -3.61 -20.00 1.22
C HIS A 40 -4.05 -18.65 0.62
N PRO A 41 -5.35 -18.46 0.30
CA PRO A 41 -5.85 -17.18 -0.18
C PRO A 41 -5.57 -16.05 0.81
N VAL A 42 -5.08 -14.93 0.30
CA VAL A 42 -4.86 -13.69 1.03
C VAL A 42 -5.83 -12.67 0.47
N VAL A 43 -6.76 -12.17 1.28
CA VAL A 43 -7.76 -11.20 0.85
C VAL A 43 -7.47 -9.86 1.51
N VAL A 44 -7.41 -8.81 0.70
CA VAL A 44 -7.29 -7.43 1.18
C VAL A 44 -8.55 -6.65 0.89
N THR A 45 -8.95 -5.80 1.82
CA THR A 45 -9.92 -4.74 1.58
C THR A 45 -9.18 -3.46 1.26
N CYS A 46 -9.42 -2.89 0.07
CA CYS A 46 -8.78 -1.66 -0.38
C CYS A 46 -9.08 -0.50 0.58
N LEU A 47 -8.05 0.22 1.02
CA LEU A 47 -8.21 1.40 1.89
C LEU A 47 -8.88 2.59 1.21
N ALA A 48 -8.84 2.65 -0.12
CA ALA A 48 -9.45 3.74 -0.88
C ALA A 48 -10.92 3.50 -1.24
N CYS A 49 -11.28 2.29 -1.68
CA CYS A 49 -12.62 2.00 -2.22
C CYS A 49 -13.40 0.90 -1.47
N ASP A 50 -12.83 0.33 -0.40
CA ASP A 50 -13.44 -0.72 0.43
C ASP A 50 -13.84 -2.00 -0.31
N ARG A 51 -13.39 -2.19 -1.55
CA ARG A 51 -13.59 -3.44 -2.30
C ARG A 51 -12.57 -4.51 -1.90
N PRO A 52 -13.02 -5.73 -1.59
CA PRO A 52 -12.13 -6.85 -1.34
C PRO A 52 -11.55 -7.40 -2.65
N HIS A 53 -10.31 -7.86 -2.61
CA HIS A 53 -9.68 -8.63 -3.70
C HIS A 53 -8.62 -9.56 -3.13
N GLU A 54 -8.30 -10.62 -3.88
CA GLU A 54 -7.24 -11.55 -3.54
C GLU A 54 -5.87 -11.00 -3.95
N LEU A 55 -4.84 -11.35 -3.18
CA LEU A 55 -3.45 -11.09 -3.48
C LEU A 55 -2.68 -12.39 -3.58
N THR A 56 -1.74 -12.41 -4.52
CA THR A 56 -0.63 -13.35 -4.57
C THR A 56 0.67 -12.64 -4.16
N PRO A 57 1.77 -13.38 -3.92
CA PRO A 57 3.07 -12.76 -3.65
C PRO A 57 3.53 -11.78 -4.74
N LEU A 58 3.10 -11.99 -5.99
CA LEU A 58 3.49 -11.16 -7.13
C LEU A 58 2.77 -9.80 -7.17
N ASP A 59 1.66 -9.67 -6.44
CA ASP A 59 0.88 -8.44 -6.36
C ASP A 59 1.39 -7.47 -5.27
N VAL A 60 2.33 -7.95 -4.43
CA VAL A 60 2.93 -7.15 -3.35
C VAL A 60 4.02 -6.25 -3.92
N LEU A 61 3.87 -4.95 -3.68
CA LEU A 61 4.79 -3.92 -4.16
C LEU A 61 5.94 -3.68 -3.18
N GLU A 62 7.10 -3.29 -3.73
CA GLU A 62 8.28 -2.91 -2.95
C GLU A 62 8.07 -1.56 -2.23
N LEU A 63 8.79 -1.36 -1.13
CA LEU A 63 8.79 -0.11 -0.37
C LEU A 63 9.98 0.76 -0.82
N ASP A 64 9.86 1.30 -2.03
CA ASP A 64 10.91 2.08 -2.72
C ASP A 64 10.87 3.60 -2.43
N GLY A 65 9.91 4.04 -1.60
CA GLY A 65 9.74 5.43 -1.20
C GLY A 65 9.44 5.62 0.29
N PHE A 66 9.23 6.89 0.66
CA PHE A 66 8.84 7.26 2.01
C PHE A 66 7.80 8.38 2.00
N HIS A 67 6.90 8.36 2.98
CA HIS A 67 5.97 9.43 3.26
C HIS A 67 6.24 10.04 4.63
N GLU A 68 6.45 11.36 4.68
CA GLU A 68 6.51 12.11 5.93
C GLU A 68 5.11 12.47 6.42
N CYS A 69 4.77 12.09 7.65
CA CYS A 69 3.47 12.39 8.22
C CYS A 69 3.33 13.87 8.62
N ASP A 70 2.37 14.58 8.01
CA ASP A 70 2.08 15.98 8.30
C ASP A 70 1.74 16.27 9.78
N GLN A 71 1.27 15.27 10.53
CA GLN A 71 0.85 15.42 11.92
C GLN A 71 2.00 15.26 12.92
N CYS A 72 2.97 14.39 12.65
CA CYS A 72 3.99 14.01 13.63
C CYS A 72 5.42 13.94 13.07
N GLY A 73 5.62 14.25 11.79
CA GLY A 73 6.91 14.21 11.10
C GLY A 73 7.48 12.80 10.91
N GLN A 74 6.72 11.74 11.23
CA GLN A 74 7.22 10.36 11.10
C GLN A 74 7.35 9.99 9.62
N MET A 75 8.55 9.53 9.24
CA MET A 75 8.79 8.87 7.96
C MET A 75 8.23 7.44 7.98
N THR A 76 7.36 7.14 7.02
CA THR A 76 6.76 5.81 6.81
C THR A 76 7.23 5.26 5.47
N PRO A 77 7.94 4.11 5.44
CA PRO A 77 8.30 3.44 4.19
C PRO A 77 7.03 3.02 3.44
N CYS A 78 6.98 3.29 2.13
CA CYS A 78 5.85 2.94 1.27
C CYS A 78 6.30 2.88 -0.19
N PRO A 79 5.51 2.28 -1.10
CA PRO A 79 5.74 2.48 -2.52
C PRO A 79 5.73 3.97 -2.88
N GLU A 80 6.55 4.38 -3.84
CA GLU A 80 6.58 5.76 -4.32
C GLU A 80 5.21 6.23 -4.83
N GLU A 81 4.47 5.31 -5.46
CA GLU A 81 3.11 5.53 -5.99
C GLU A 81 1.98 5.41 -4.95
N ALA A 82 2.30 5.17 -3.66
CA ALA A 82 1.28 4.96 -2.64
C ALA A 82 0.33 6.17 -2.51
N ALA A 83 -0.95 5.95 -2.81
CA ALA A 83 -1.99 6.97 -2.76
C ALA A 83 -2.53 7.19 -1.35
N ARG A 84 -2.65 6.12 -0.56
CA ARG A 84 -3.15 6.16 0.82
C ARG A 84 -2.40 5.18 1.73
N LEU A 85 -2.11 5.65 2.93
CA LEU A 85 -1.47 4.87 4.00
C LEU A 85 -1.70 5.52 5.36
N HIS A 86 -1.68 4.74 6.43
CA HIS A 86 -1.65 5.25 7.79
C HIS A 86 -0.21 5.50 8.23
N CYS A 87 -0.01 6.58 8.99
CA CYS A 87 1.26 6.84 9.64
C CYS A 87 1.58 5.74 10.67
N LEU A 88 2.78 5.16 10.60
CA LEU A 88 3.24 4.12 11.53
C LEU A 88 3.28 4.54 13.00
N ARG A 89 3.38 5.85 13.27
CA ARG A 89 3.51 6.38 14.63
C ARG A 89 2.17 6.83 15.21
N CYS A 90 1.47 7.74 14.52
CA CYS A 90 0.25 8.34 15.04
C CYS A 90 -1.05 7.74 14.48
N GLY A 91 -0.96 6.87 13.45
CA GLY A 91 -2.12 6.26 12.81
C GLY A 91 -2.94 7.21 11.94
N ALA A 92 -2.53 8.47 11.76
CA ALA A 92 -3.22 9.39 10.86
C ALA A 92 -3.20 8.88 9.42
N LEU A 93 -4.35 8.94 8.74
CA LEU A 93 -4.45 8.59 7.33
C LEU A 93 -3.85 9.70 6.48
N ALA A 94 -2.81 9.39 5.74
CA ALA A 94 -2.25 10.24 4.71
C ALA A 94 -2.91 9.96 3.36
N CYS A 95 -3.27 11.03 2.66
CA CYS A 95 -3.69 10.98 1.26
C CYS A 95 -2.61 11.69 0.45
N ARG A 96 -1.77 10.93 -0.25
CA ARG A 96 -0.88 11.54 -1.23
C ARG A 96 -1.71 11.91 -2.46
N PRO A 97 -1.48 13.09 -3.07
CA PRO A 97 -1.95 13.28 -4.43
C PRO A 97 -1.34 12.15 -5.26
N VAL A 98 -2.19 11.36 -5.90
CA VAL A 98 -1.73 10.39 -6.90
C VAL A 98 -0.98 11.23 -7.92
N LEU A 99 0.33 11.02 -8.04
CA LEU A 99 1.06 11.51 -9.19
C LEU A 99 0.53 10.71 -10.38
N HIS A 100 -0.63 11.14 -10.89
CA HIS A 100 -0.95 10.89 -12.28
C HIS A 100 0.13 11.65 -13.02
N ASP A 101 1.11 10.94 -13.54
CA ASP A 101 1.87 11.48 -14.66
C ASP A 101 0.93 11.30 -15.86
N PRO A 102 0.19 12.32 -16.34
CA PRO A 102 -0.31 12.22 -17.68
C PRO A 102 0.95 12.17 -18.53
N VAL A 103 1.19 11.04 -19.20
CA VAL A 103 2.02 11.06 -20.41
C VAL A 103 1.40 12.12 -21.30
N ALA A 104 1.96 13.32 -21.25
CA ALA A 104 1.65 14.40 -22.15
C ALA A 104 2.09 13.91 -23.52
N ARG A 105 1.15 13.29 -24.23
CA ARG A 105 1.31 13.11 -25.67
C ARG A 105 1.45 14.52 -26.24
N PRO A 106 2.54 14.87 -26.93
CA PRO A 106 2.58 16.13 -27.64
C PRO A 106 1.46 16.07 -28.68
N GLU A 107 0.46 16.95 -28.53
CA GLU A 107 -0.47 17.25 -29.61
C GLU A 107 0.37 17.72 -30.79
N THR A 108 0.48 16.87 -31.81
CA THR A 108 1.00 17.27 -33.10
C THR A 108 -0.08 18.15 -33.73
N VAL A 109 0.10 19.46 -33.65
CA VAL A 109 -0.62 20.40 -34.49
C VAL A 109 -0.14 20.16 -35.93
N VAL A 110 -1.06 19.72 -36.79
CA VAL A 110 -0.90 19.70 -38.25
C VAL A 110 -1.75 20.82 -38.82
#